data_AF-A0A2G5C1L3-F1
#
_entry.id   AF-A0A2G5C1L3-F1
#
_cell.length_a   1.000
_cell.length_b   1.000
_cell.length_c   1.000
_cell.angle_alpha   90.00
_cell.angle_beta   90.00
_cell.angle_gamma   90.00
#
_symmetry.space_group_name_H-M   'P 1'
#
loop_
_entity.id
_entity.type
_entity.pdbx_description
1 polymer ?
#
loop_
_entity_poly.entity_id
_entity_poly.type
_entity_poly.pdbx_seq_one_letter_code
_entity_poly.pdbx_strand_id
1 'polypeptide(L)'
;MTTTTTTASEDHQLEMNKTPWQAIEDMIYKIHPIRSREESQEESRAQLKLLIDLAQSPAQKLKILMILINGILIWDHESIWDHVPLKDWKTCVEYLFLMLDILYKYPNIKVSPKLDVTYHHHKGADYQGPIYLHGDLHEIVFEGFSFRFFDSLKHINPCEPEYDERLQEEPTLILVCRNVMEYLEQIKDFRAAAKVAFQLLRLLHYKSHQDYEDQVTKKLQLSQYTETGTSDSLDHKSVDGQHTDSPPFVIPKVVPRRPSYPINSTTLFDKALNFFFEYGSPGKGRKPFAMLSNVYHLAIIDKFPDSCRAMTKFFDEVQDVNSINLVYFNRALAQLGLCAFRAGCIAEAHTYLSWLYGCGRVDKLLGQTVSYIPYEDRGPTLPGQCIFTPYHMHINLDLLDAVHLVCAMFPEDPNVAASTHVSKGKVISQKIRTFFNSSESETSRGPPEHVCDLVVDATRDLRKGYFQKAFMVIESLKLPMLLSKRGDVLEMLKTKIKEEALRSQNYQLTSICDLPSLYQLTPKCELSEIDSPVV
;
A
#
# COMPACT_ATOMS: atom_id res chain seq x y z
N MET A 1 17.42 -61.24 -42.29
CA MET A 1 16.52 -61.67 -41.20
C MET A 1 16.71 -60.66 -40.06
N THR A 2 16.15 -59.44 -40.16
CA THR A 2 14.80 -59.01 -39.70
C THR A 2 14.54 -59.21 -38.21
N THR A 3 14.91 -58.21 -37.39
CA THR A 3 14.32 -57.93 -36.07
C THR A 3 14.52 -56.44 -35.73
N THR A 4 13.81 -55.53 -36.40
CA THR A 4 13.76 -54.08 -36.05
C THR A 4 12.41 -53.46 -36.41
N THR A 5 11.30 -54.16 -36.18
CA THR A 5 9.95 -53.66 -36.49
C THR A 5 8.92 -53.81 -35.37
N THR A 6 9.31 -54.13 -34.14
CA THR A 6 8.34 -54.39 -33.06
C THR A 6 8.16 -53.21 -32.10
N THR A 7 9.14 -52.30 -31.94
CA THR A 7 9.04 -51.21 -30.95
C THR A 7 8.16 -50.04 -31.40
N ALA A 8 8.09 -49.74 -32.70
CA ALA A 8 7.22 -48.67 -33.21
C ALA A 8 5.72 -49.02 -33.20
N SER A 9 5.38 -50.31 -33.10
CA SER A 9 3.99 -50.78 -33.05
C SER A 9 3.40 -50.74 -31.63
N GLU A 10 4.23 -50.80 -30.59
CA GLU A 10 3.79 -50.79 -29.18
C GLU A 10 3.52 -49.36 -28.69
N ASP A 11 4.35 -48.38 -29.09
CA ASP A 11 4.13 -46.96 -28.76
C ASP A 11 2.89 -46.39 -29.46
N HIS A 12 2.61 -46.79 -30.71
CA HIS A 12 1.38 -46.41 -31.41
C HIS A 12 0.12 -47.09 -30.86
N GLN A 13 0.23 -48.27 -30.24
CA GLN A 13 -0.90 -48.94 -29.58
C GLN A 13 -1.22 -48.32 -28.20
N LEU A 14 -0.25 -47.71 -27.52
CA LEU A 14 -0.46 -46.97 -26.27
C LEU A 14 -1.09 -45.58 -26.48
N GLU A 15 -0.92 -44.96 -27.65
CA GLU A 15 -1.59 -43.68 -27.97
C GLU A 15 -3.09 -43.85 -28.31
N MET A 16 -3.50 -45.02 -28.81
CA MET A 16 -4.88 -45.27 -29.27
C MET A 16 -5.90 -45.58 -28.14
N ASN A 17 -5.43 -45.82 -26.91
CA ASN A 17 -6.28 -46.15 -25.74
C ASN A 17 -6.23 -45.09 -24.62
N LYS A 18 -5.78 -43.87 -24.91
CA LYS A 18 -5.80 -42.80 -23.92
C LYS A 18 -7.21 -42.23 -23.82
N THR A 19 -7.78 -42.25 -22.62
CA THR A 19 -8.99 -41.46 -22.36
C THR A 19 -8.70 -40.00 -22.70
N PRO A 20 -9.66 -39.24 -23.26
CA PRO A 20 -9.42 -37.85 -23.63
C PRO A 20 -8.94 -36.99 -22.44
N TRP A 21 -9.28 -37.38 -21.22
CA TRP A 21 -8.72 -36.84 -19.98
C TRP A 21 -7.19 -37.04 -19.84
N GLN A 22 -6.68 -38.25 -20.08
CA GLN A 22 -5.24 -38.59 -20.02
C GLN A 22 -4.45 -37.90 -21.14
N ALA A 23 -5.03 -37.76 -22.33
CA ALA A 23 -4.40 -37.04 -23.43
C ALA A 23 -4.16 -35.56 -23.09
N ILE A 24 -5.11 -34.91 -22.41
CA ILE A 24 -4.96 -33.52 -21.97
C ILE A 24 -3.94 -33.41 -20.82
N GLU A 25 -3.91 -34.34 -19.87
CA GLU A 25 -2.88 -34.36 -18.81
C GLU A 25 -1.47 -34.55 -19.38
N ASP A 26 -1.30 -35.45 -20.36
CA ASP A 26 -0.04 -35.65 -21.05
C ASP A 26 0.40 -34.38 -21.81
N MET A 27 -0.55 -33.66 -22.43
CA MET A 27 -0.25 -32.36 -23.05
C MET A 27 0.15 -31.30 -22.02
N ILE A 28 -0.52 -31.23 -20.88
CA ILE A 28 -0.14 -30.33 -19.77
C ILE A 28 1.28 -30.65 -19.28
N TYR A 29 1.59 -31.94 -19.09
CA TYR A 29 2.92 -32.37 -18.63
C TYR A 29 4.02 -32.10 -19.67
N LYS A 30 3.70 -32.16 -20.96
CA LYS A 30 4.64 -31.78 -22.05
C LYS A 30 4.89 -30.28 -22.13
N ILE A 31 3.89 -29.44 -21.85
CA ILE A 31 4.00 -27.97 -21.95
C ILE A 31 4.64 -27.37 -20.69
N HIS A 32 4.34 -27.92 -19.50
CA HIS A 32 4.81 -27.37 -18.22
C HIS A 32 6.34 -27.17 -18.09
N PRO A 33 7.23 -28.01 -18.65
CA PRO A 33 8.68 -27.85 -18.55
C PRO A 33 9.30 -26.92 -19.61
N ILE A 34 8.58 -26.46 -20.63
CA ILE A 34 9.12 -25.64 -21.75
C ILE A 34 9.37 -24.16 -21.34
N ARG A 35 9.59 -23.92 -20.05
CA ARG A 35 9.63 -22.59 -19.42
C ARG A 35 10.80 -21.69 -19.86
N SER A 36 11.77 -22.18 -20.62
CA SER A 36 13.10 -21.54 -20.77
C SER A 36 13.36 -20.75 -22.07
N ARG A 37 12.40 -20.57 -22.99
CA ARG A 37 12.58 -19.72 -24.19
C ARG A 37 11.33 -18.88 -24.47
N GLU A 38 11.50 -17.57 -24.65
CA GLU A 38 10.41 -16.58 -24.80
C GLU A 38 9.44 -16.89 -25.95
N GLU A 39 9.95 -17.20 -27.14
CA GLU A 39 9.12 -17.58 -28.31
C GLU A 39 8.25 -18.81 -28.01
N SER A 40 8.76 -19.73 -27.18
CA SER A 40 8.01 -20.93 -26.79
C SER A 40 6.99 -20.65 -25.68
N GLN A 41 7.14 -19.56 -24.91
CA GLN A 41 6.19 -19.19 -23.86
C GLN A 41 4.88 -18.66 -24.44
N GLU A 42 4.92 -17.83 -25.48
CA GLU A 42 3.69 -17.33 -26.12
C GLU A 42 2.89 -18.45 -26.79
N GLU A 43 3.58 -19.33 -27.51
CA GLU A 43 2.99 -20.53 -28.11
C GLU A 43 2.39 -21.46 -27.04
N SER A 44 3.14 -21.71 -25.96
CA SER A 44 2.66 -22.50 -24.81
C SER A 44 1.44 -21.88 -24.16
N ARG A 45 1.38 -20.55 -24.00
CA ARG A 45 0.22 -19.82 -23.47
C ARG A 45 -0.98 -19.95 -24.40
N ALA A 46 -0.79 -19.85 -25.72
CA ALA A 46 -1.85 -20.02 -26.69
C ALA A 46 -2.41 -21.45 -26.68
N GLN A 47 -1.54 -22.46 -26.61
CA GLN A 47 -1.94 -23.87 -26.50
C GLN A 47 -2.71 -24.13 -25.20
N LEU A 48 -2.23 -23.62 -24.06
CA LEU A 48 -2.92 -23.76 -22.77
C LEU A 48 -4.29 -23.07 -22.76
N LYS A 49 -4.46 -21.93 -23.46
CA LYS A 49 -5.78 -21.28 -23.62
C LYS A 49 -6.77 -22.19 -24.35
N LEU A 50 -6.35 -22.85 -25.44
CA LEU A 50 -7.19 -23.82 -26.15
C LEU A 50 -7.56 -25.02 -25.26
N LEU A 51 -6.65 -25.45 -24.38
CA LEU A 51 -6.91 -26.54 -23.43
C LEU A 51 -7.95 -26.18 -22.36
N ILE A 52 -8.19 -24.89 -22.06
CA ILE A 52 -9.25 -24.46 -21.14
C ILE A 52 -10.64 -24.88 -21.67
N ASP A 53 -10.87 -24.71 -22.96
CA ASP A 53 -12.16 -25.01 -23.60
C ASP A 53 -12.37 -26.51 -23.79
N LEU A 54 -11.27 -27.26 -23.92
CA LEU A 54 -11.27 -28.72 -24.05
C LEU A 54 -11.29 -29.46 -22.70
N ALA A 55 -11.13 -28.75 -21.58
CA ALA A 55 -11.05 -29.36 -20.25
C ALA A 55 -12.37 -30.05 -19.86
N GLN A 56 -12.28 -31.35 -19.52
CA GLN A 56 -13.46 -32.18 -19.24
C GLN A 56 -13.93 -32.09 -17.79
N SER A 57 -13.03 -31.74 -16.86
CA SER A 57 -13.34 -31.65 -15.43
C SER A 57 -13.02 -30.27 -14.87
N PRO A 58 -13.79 -29.77 -13.87
CA PRO A 58 -13.50 -28.50 -13.21
C PRO A 58 -12.12 -28.51 -12.52
N ALA A 59 -11.67 -29.66 -12.05
CA ALA A 59 -10.35 -29.84 -11.44
C ALA A 59 -9.21 -29.67 -12.46
N GLN A 60 -9.35 -30.26 -13.65
CA GLN A 60 -8.38 -30.10 -14.75
C GLN A 60 -8.36 -28.66 -15.27
N LYS A 61 -9.53 -28.02 -15.38
CA LYS A 61 -9.65 -26.61 -15.71
C LYS A 61 -8.92 -25.73 -14.69
N LEU A 62 -9.06 -26.01 -13.39
CA LEU A 62 -8.36 -25.28 -12.33
C LEU A 62 -6.83 -25.43 -12.44
N LYS A 63 -6.35 -26.64 -12.71
CA LYS A 63 -4.90 -26.92 -12.89
C LYS A 63 -4.32 -26.13 -14.07
N ILE A 64 -5.01 -26.12 -15.20
CA ILE A 64 -4.62 -25.34 -16.38
C ILE A 64 -4.58 -23.84 -16.07
N LEU A 65 -5.62 -23.31 -15.42
CA LEU A 65 -5.70 -21.90 -15.04
C LEU A 65 -4.54 -21.50 -14.10
N MET A 66 -4.20 -22.36 -13.14
CA MET A 66 -3.11 -22.11 -12.22
C MET A 66 -1.74 -22.08 -12.90
N ILE A 67 -1.51 -22.99 -13.86
CA ILE A 67 -0.28 -23.01 -14.68
C ILE A 67 -0.21 -21.74 -15.56
N LEU A 68 -1.33 -21.33 -16.16
CA LEU A 68 -1.39 -20.12 -16.98
C LEU A 68 -1.11 -18.85 -16.18
N ILE A 69 -1.74 -18.71 -15.00
CA ILE A 69 -1.51 -17.55 -14.12
C ILE A 69 -0.04 -17.49 -13.72
N ASN A 70 0.54 -18.61 -13.28
CA ASN A 70 1.96 -18.66 -12.96
C ASN A 70 2.82 -18.33 -14.19
N GLY A 71 2.52 -18.89 -15.36
CA GLY A 71 3.27 -18.63 -16.59
C GLY A 71 3.20 -17.18 -17.09
N ILE A 72 2.16 -16.42 -16.75
CA ILE A 72 2.07 -14.99 -17.07
C ILE A 72 2.75 -14.13 -15.99
N LEU A 73 2.63 -14.51 -14.71
CA LEU A 73 3.21 -13.77 -13.58
C LEU A 73 4.72 -13.97 -13.42
N ILE A 74 5.26 -15.10 -13.88
CA ILE A 74 6.71 -15.34 -14.04
C ILE A 74 7.17 -14.70 -15.36
N TRP A 75 6.85 -13.43 -15.55
CA TRP A 75 7.43 -12.63 -16.60
C TRP A 75 8.92 -12.49 -16.25
N ASP A 76 9.80 -13.09 -17.07
CA ASP A 76 11.24 -13.07 -16.86
C ASP A 76 11.74 -11.64 -17.16
N HIS A 77 12.44 -11.04 -16.20
CA HIS A 77 12.98 -9.68 -16.34
C HIS A 77 14.20 -9.72 -17.27
N GLU A 78 14.01 -9.50 -18.57
CA GLU A 78 15.14 -9.16 -19.44
C GLU A 78 15.66 -7.74 -19.13
N SER A 79 14.76 -6.83 -18.73
CA SER A 79 15.09 -5.48 -18.24
C SER A 79 14.53 -5.21 -16.83
N ILE A 80 15.15 -4.25 -16.13
CA ILE A 80 14.72 -3.79 -14.80
C ILE A 80 13.44 -2.95 -14.90
N TRP A 81 13.17 -2.35 -16.07
CA TRP A 81 12.05 -1.43 -16.32
C TRP A 81 10.76 -2.12 -16.76
N ASP A 82 10.74 -3.42 -16.60
CA ASP A 82 10.06 -4.30 -17.52
C ASP A 82 9.01 -5.03 -16.68
N HIS A 83 7.76 -4.60 -16.85
CA HIS A 83 6.63 -4.97 -16.00
C HIS A 83 5.53 -5.70 -16.78
N VAL A 84 4.72 -6.48 -16.04
CA VAL A 84 3.58 -7.21 -16.64
C VAL A 84 2.61 -6.21 -17.31
N PRO A 85 2.37 -6.33 -18.62
CA PRO A 85 1.45 -5.46 -19.34
C PRO A 85 0.06 -5.46 -18.73
N LEU A 86 -0.63 -4.32 -18.76
CA LEU A 86 -1.95 -4.17 -18.15
C LEU A 86 -2.99 -5.16 -18.74
N LYS A 87 -2.89 -5.46 -20.03
CA LYS A 87 -3.77 -6.42 -20.73
C LYS A 87 -3.62 -7.84 -20.18
N ASP A 88 -2.39 -8.30 -20.04
CA ASP A 88 -2.10 -9.64 -19.51
C ASP A 88 -2.47 -9.74 -18.05
N TRP A 89 -2.23 -8.67 -17.29
CA TRP A 89 -2.69 -8.58 -15.91
C TRP A 89 -4.20 -8.71 -15.75
N LYS A 90 -4.99 -7.96 -16.54
CA LYS A 90 -6.46 -8.05 -16.52
C LYS A 90 -6.92 -9.46 -16.84
N THR A 91 -6.31 -10.09 -17.84
CA THR A 91 -6.57 -11.49 -18.20
C THR A 91 -6.26 -12.45 -17.05
N CYS A 92 -5.16 -12.25 -16.32
CA CYS A 92 -4.83 -13.05 -15.13
C CYS A 92 -5.86 -12.89 -14.01
N VAL A 93 -6.32 -11.66 -13.79
CA VAL A 93 -7.34 -11.37 -12.78
C VAL A 93 -8.66 -12.05 -13.14
N GLU A 94 -9.07 -12.02 -14.40
CA GLU A 94 -10.25 -12.75 -14.90
C GLU A 94 -10.12 -14.27 -14.69
N TYR A 95 -8.95 -14.85 -15.00
CA TYR A 95 -8.67 -16.25 -14.73
C TYR A 95 -8.75 -16.58 -13.24
N LEU A 96 -8.27 -15.69 -12.37
CA LEU A 96 -8.34 -15.89 -10.93
C LEU A 96 -9.79 -15.84 -10.41
N PHE A 97 -10.62 -14.92 -10.92
CA PHE A 97 -12.05 -14.91 -10.58
C PHE A 97 -12.74 -16.18 -11.06
N LEU A 98 -12.44 -16.65 -12.27
CA LEU A 98 -12.96 -17.91 -12.77
C LEU A 98 -12.54 -19.10 -11.89
N MET A 99 -11.28 -19.13 -11.41
CA MET A 99 -10.82 -20.13 -10.46
C MET A 99 -11.62 -20.08 -9.16
N LEU A 100 -11.84 -18.90 -8.58
CA LEU A 100 -12.59 -18.74 -7.34
C LEU A 100 -14.07 -19.12 -7.50
N ASP A 101 -14.68 -18.80 -8.64
CA ASP A 101 -16.07 -19.18 -8.93
C ASP A 101 -16.23 -20.69 -9.09
N ILE A 102 -15.26 -21.37 -9.71
CA ILE A 102 -15.20 -22.84 -9.79
C ILE A 102 -15.09 -23.43 -8.38
N LEU A 103 -14.18 -22.91 -7.55
CA LEU A 103 -13.97 -23.39 -6.18
C LEU A 103 -15.19 -23.20 -5.29
N TYR A 104 -15.93 -22.09 -5.46
CA TYR A 104 -17.17 -21.89 -4.72
C TYR A 104 -18.29 -22.83 -5.19
N LYS A 105 -18.40 -23.08 -6.50
CA LYS A 105 -19.42 -23.97 -7.07
C LYS A 105 -19.19 -25.44 -6.69
N TYR A 106 -17.93 -25.84 -6.53
CA TYR A 106 -17.51 -27.23 -6.28
C TYR A 106 -16.70 -27.34 -4.97
N PRO A 107 -17.37 -27.35 -3.79
CA PRO A 107 -16.68 -27.41 -2.49
C PRO A 107 -16.00 -28.76 -2.21
N ASN A 108 -16.26 -29.77 -3.05
CA ASN A 108 -15.54 -31.04 -3.05
C ASN A 108 -14.08 -30.87 -3.52
N ILE A 109 -13.76 -29.81 -4.27
CA ILE A 109 -12.41 -29.53 -4.74
C ILE A 109 -11.70 -28.66 -3.71
N LYS A 110 -10.59 -29.16 -3.15
CA LYS A 110 -9.76 -28.43 -2.18
C LYS A 110 -8.37 -28.25 -2.75
N VAL A 111 -7.85 -27.03 -2.66
CA VAL A 111 -6.48 -26.70 -3.06
C VAL A 111 -5.61 -26.72 -1.81
N SER A 112 -4.56 -27.53 -1.80
CA SER A 112 -3.64 -27.60 -0.65
C SER A 112 -2.19 -27.84 -1.09
N PRO A 113 -1.20 -27.21 -0.42
CA PRO A 113 0.22 -27.49 -0.62
C PRO A 113 0.62 -28.91 -0.24
N LYS A 114 0.02 -29.44 0.83
CA LYS A 114 0.47 -30.68 1.48
C LYS A 114 -0.13 -31.89 0.79
N LEU A 115 0.70 -32.61 0.05
CA LEU A 115 0.40 -33.90 -0.55
C LEU A 115 0.47 -35.02 0.50
N ASP A 116 -0.55 -35.13 1.36
CA ASP A 116 -0.70 -36.29 2.25
C ASP A 116 -1.71 -37.33 1.73
N VAL A 117 -2.36 -37.09 0.59
CA VAL A 117 -3.38 -38.01 0.06
C VAL A 117 -3.13 -38.27 -1.42
N THR A 118 -3.01 -39.56 -1.75
CA THR A 118 -2.93 -40.13 -3.08
C THR A 118 -3.73 -39.33 -4.13
N TYR A 119 -3.05 -38.97 -5.22
CA TYR A 119 -3.60 -38.26 -6.37
C TYR A 119 -4.95 -38.87 -6.81
N HIS A 120 -6.07 -38.25 -6.44
CA HIS A 120 -7.39 -38.57 -6.99
C HIS A 120 -7.68 -37.67 -8.20
N HIS A 121 -6.76 -37.62 -9.17
CA HIS A 121 -6.95 -36.85 -10.39
C HIS A 121 -7.98 -37.50 -11.34
N HIS A 122 -8.27 -38.80 -11.16
CA HIS A 122 -8.99 -39.64 -12.14
C HIS A 122 -10.48 -39.80 -11.85
N LYS A 123 -11.10 -38.87 -11.12
CA LYS A 123 -12.50 -39.02 -10.71
C LYS A 123 -13.36 -38.02 -11.47
N GLY A 124 -14.27 -38.55 -12.29
CA GLY A 124 -15.20 -37.78 -13.12
C GLY A 124 -16.14 -36.89 -12.31
N ALA A 125 -17.02 -36.17 -13.00
CA ALA A 125 -17.96 -35.21 -12.40
C ALA A 125 -18.84 -35.78 -11.26
N ASP A 126 -18.97 -37.11 -11.19
CA ASP A 126 -19.84 -37.84 -10.25
C ASP A 126 -19.17 -38.19 -8.90
N TYR A 127 -17.91 -37.79 -8.66
CA TYR A 127 -17.23 -38.10 -7.41
C TYR A 127 -17.53 -37.11 -6.28
N GLN A 128 -18.14 -37.64 -5.21
CA GLN A 128 -18.60 -36.87 -4.05
C GLN A 128 -17.55 -36.72 -2.93
N GLY A 129 -16.37 -37.35 -3.05
CA GLY A 129 -15.30 -37.22 -2.05
C GLY A 129 -14.41 -35.98 -2.28
N PRO A 130 -13.55 -35.61 -1.30
CA PRO A 130 -12.65 -34.47 -1.47
C PRO A 130 -11.58 -34.76 -2.55
N ILE A 131 -11.48 -33.87 -3.53
CA ILE A 131 -10.43 -33.87 -4.56
C ILE A 131 -9.39 -32.83 -4.14
N TYR A 132 -8.19 -33.28 -3.81
CA TYR A 132 -7.08 -32.39 -3.49
C TYR A 132 -6.28 -32.04 -4.74
N LEU A 133 -6.17 -30.74 -5.03
CA LEU A 133 -5.32 -30.20 -6.07
C LEU A 133 -4.08 -29.59 -5.43
N HIS A 134 -2.92 -29.91 -6.01
CA HIS A 134 -1.67 -29.32 -5.61
C HIS A 134 -1.61 -27.88 -6.11
N GLY A 135 -1.46 -26.93 -5.18
CA GLY A 135 -1.30 -25.52 -5.49
C GLY A 135 -1.40 -24.67 -4.24
N ASP A 136 -0.73 -23.52 -4.28
CA ASP A 136 -0.74 -22.54 -3.21
C ASP A 136 -1.38 -21.25 -3.71
N LEU A 137 -2.70 -21.14 -3.55
CA LEU A 137 -3.43 -19.92 -3.88
C LEU A 137 -2.87 -18.69 -3.15
N HIS A 138 -2.36 -18.91 -1.94
CA HIS A 138 -1.73 -17.85 -1.16
C HIS A 138 -0.44 -17.33 -1.80
N GLU A 139 0.37 -18.20 -2.43
CA GLU A 139 1.61 -17.80 -3.12
C GLU A 139 1.29 -17.07 -4.43
N ILE A 140 0.29 -17.55 -5.18
CA ILE A 140 -0.18 -16.88 -6.40
C ILE A 140 -0.61 -15.44 -6.11
N VAL A 141 -1.35 -15.21 -5.03
CA VAL A 141 -1.79 -13.87 -4.63
C VAL A 141 -0.64 -13.03 -4.05
N PHE A 142 0.23 -13.64 -3.23
CA PHE A 142 1.26 -12.94 -2.48
C PHE A 142 2.54 -12.69 -3.30
N GLU A 143 3.18 -13.75 -3.78
CA GLU A 143 4.43 -13.70 -4.57
C GLU A 143 4.16 -13.42 -6.05
N GLY A 144 2.96 -13.74 -6.54
CA GLY A 144 2.51 -13.41 -7.88
C GLY A 144 1.91 -12.01 -7.96
N PHE A 145 0.58 -11.90 -7.85
CA PHE A 145 -0.14 -10.66 -8.12
C PHE A 145 0.40 -9.48 -7.29
N SER A 146 0.35 -9.57 -5.97
CA SER A 146 0.67 -8.45 -5.10
C SER A 146 2.07 -7.91 -5.29
N PHE A 147 3.07 -8.80 -5.37
CA PHE A 147 4.44 -8.40 -5.65
C PHE A 147 4.54 -7.68 -6.99
N ARG A 148 4.03 -8.29 -8.08
CA ARG A 148 4.09 -7.73 -9.44
C ARG A 148 3.32 -6.42 -9.60
N PHE A 149 2.23 -6.25 -8.86
CA PHE A 149 1.47 -5.00 -8.85
C PHE A 149 2.32 -3.84 -8.32
N PHE A 150 2.91 -4.01 -7.15
CA PHE A 150 3.75 -2.97 -6.56
C PHE A 150 5.06 -2.80 -7.31
N ASP A 151 5.59 -3.87 -7.91
CA ASP A 151 6.76 -3.80 -8.76
C ASP A 151 6.51 -3.00 -10.05
N SER A 152 5.35 -3.18 -10.70
CA SER A 152 4.99 -2.35 -11.86
C SER A 152 4.88 -0.86 -11.51
N LEU A 153 4.22 -0.51 -10.40
CA LEU A 153 4.05 0.88 -9.96
C LEU A 153 5.34 1.55 -9.48
N LYS A 154 6.41 0.78 -9.32
CA LYS A 154 7.74 1.29 -9.00
C LYS A 154 8.51 1.71 -10.25
N HIS A 155 8.26 1.06 -11.38
CA HIS A 155 8.98 1.30 -12.63
C HIS A 155 8.24 2.28 -13.56
N ILE A 156 6.91 2.35 -13.47
CA ILE A 156 6.10 3.30 -14.23
C ILE A 156 6.34 4.73 -13.73
N ASN A 157 6.50 5.66 -14.67
CA ASN A 157 6.62 7.09 -14.38
C ASN A 157 5.30 7.65 -13.79
N PRO A 158 5.32 8.31 -12.62
CA PRO A 158 4.11 8.82 -11.99
C PRO A 158 3.35 9.89 -12.80
N CYS A 159 4.03 10.58 -13.71
CA CYS A 159 3.41 11.62 -14.55
C CYS A 159 2.69 11.04 -15.77
N GLU A 160 2.85 9.75 -16.04
CA GLU A 160 2.25 9.09 -17.20
C GLU A 160 0.86 8.53 -16.87
N PRO A 161 -0.09 8.58 -17.82
CA PRO A 161 -1.46 8.07 -17.60
C PRO A 161 -1.49 6.56 -17.31
N GLU A 162 -0.47 5.81 -17.75
CA GLU A 162 -0.33 4.39 -17.44
C GLU A 162 -0.28 4.12 -15.93
N TYR A 163 0.30 5.04 -15.15
CA TYR A 163 0.36 4.93 -13.70
C TYR A 163 -1.03 4.92 -13.06
N ASP A 164 -1.88 5.85 -13.50
CA ASP A 164 -3.24 5.99 -13.01
C ASP A 164 -4.13 4.82 -13.46
N GLU A 165 -3.96 4.34 -14.69
CA GLU A 165 -4.65 3.14 -15.19
C GLU A 165 -4.28 1.90 -14.37
N ARG A 166 -2.99 1.77 -14.01
CA ARG A 166 -2.51 0.68 -13.18
C ARG A 166 -3.07 0.78 -11.76
N LEU A 167 -3.05 1.96 -11.16
CA LEU A 167 -3.57 2.21 -9.82
C LEU A 167 -5.09 1.94 -9.71
N GLN A 168 -5.84 2.17 -10.79
CA GLN A 168 -7.28 1.85 -10.85
C GLN A 168 -7.60 0.35 -10.73
N GLU A 169 -6.61 -0.54 -10.89
CA GLU A 169 -6.79 -1.99 -10.66
C GLU A 169 -6.61 -2.41 -9.20
N GLU A 170 -6.16 -1.51 -8.32
CA GLU A 170 -5.92 -1.81 -6.91
C GLU A 170 -7.18 -2.31 -6.16
N PRO A 171 -8.39 -1.71 -6.33
CA PRO A 171 -9.61 -2.21 -5.69
C PRO A 171 -9.93 -3.66 -6.09
N THR A 172 -9.62 -4.04 -7.33
CA THR A 172 -9.80 -5.41 -7.83
C THR A 172 -8.90 -6.38 -7.07
N LEU A 173 -7.65 -5.99 -6.77
CA LEU A 173 -6.72 -6.79 -5.98
C LEU A 173 -7.19 -6.94 -4.52
N ILE A 174 -7.75 -5.88 -3.93
CA ILE A 174 -8.35 -5.94 -2.58
C ILE A 174 -9.50 -6.96 -2.55
N LEU A 175 -10.37 -6.93 -3.57
CA LEU A 175 -11.48 -7.87 -3.71
C LEU A 175 -10.99 -9.31 -3.85
N VAL A 176 -9.97 -9.54 -4.69
CA VAL A 176 -9.33 -10.85 -4.84
C VAL A 176 -8.80 -11.36 -3.49
N CYS A 177 -8.05 -10.53 -2.76
CA CYS A 177 -7.48 -10.93 -1.48
C CYS A 177 -8.57 -11.27 -0.47
N ARG A 178 -9.66 -10.50 -0.44
CA ARG A 178 -10.83 -10.79 0.41
C ARG A 178 -11.45 -12.15 0.06
N ASN A 179 -11.75 -12.40 -1.21
CA ASN A 179 -12.39 -13.65 -1.65
C ASN A 179 -11.51 -14.88 -1.35
N VAL A 180 -10.20 -14.75 -1.54
CA VAL A 180 -9.24 -15.81 -1.23
C VAL A 180 -9.15 -16.03 0.28
N MET A 181 -9.17 -14.98 1.09
CA MET A 181 -9.20 -15.09 2.55
C MET A 181 -10.47 -15.83 3.02
N GLU A 182 -11.64 -15.45 2.54
CA GLU A 182 -12.93 -16.11 2.86
C GLU A 182 -12.91 -17.60 2.46
N TYR A 183 -12.33 -17.94 1.30
CA TYR A 183 -12.17 -19.34 0.87
C TYR A 183 -11.21 -20.15 1.75
N LEU A 184 -10.07 -19.57 2.13
CA LEU A 184 -9.08 -20.24 3.00
C LEU A 184 -9.63 -20.45 4.43
N GLU A 185 -10.45 -19.52 4.91
CA GLU A 185 -11.19 -19.66 6.17
C GLU A 185 -12.18 -20.84 6.11
N GLN A 186 -12.90 -21.01 5.00
CA GLN A 186 -13.80 -22.15 4.79
C GLN A 186 -13.07 -23.50 4.82
N ILE A 187 -11.85 -23.55 4.25
CA ILE A 187 -10.99 -24.74 4.26
C ILE A 187 -10.31 -24.97 5.61
N LYS A 188 -10.37 -23.98 6.51
CA LYS A 188 -9.67 -23.95 7.82
C LYS A 188 -8.14 -23.91 7.70
N ASP A 189 -7.61 -23.39 6.59
CA ASP A 189 -6.19 -23.07 6.48
C ASP A 189 -5.92 -21.65 6.96
N PHE A 190 -5.96 -21.48 8.29
CA PHE A 190 -5.78 -20.17 8.91
C PHE A 190 -4.38 -19.58 8.69
N ARG A 191 -3.36 -20.43 8.49
CA ARG A 191 -1.98 -19.97 8.28
C ARG A 191 -1.82 -19.34 6.90
N ALA A 192 -2.38 -19.95 5.87
CA ALA A 192 -2.41 -19.38 4.52
C ALA A 192 -3.27 -18.11 4.48
N ALA A 193 -4.45 -18.14 5.12
CA ALA A 193 -5.32 -16.97 5.23
C ALA A 193 -4.62 -15.78 5.91
N ALA A 194 -3.80 -16.02 6.94
CA ALA A 194 -3.10 -14.96 7.64
C ALA A 194 -2.03 -14.27 6.76
N LYS A 195 -1.42 -15.00 5.83
CA LYS A 195 -0.52 -14.41 4.83
C LYS A 195 -1.28 -13.51 3.84
N VAL A 196 -2.50 -13.89 3.46
CA VAL A 196 -3.37 -13.07 2.60
C VAL A 196 -3.90 -11.84 3.36
N ALA A 197 -4.27 -12.00 4.63
CA ALA A 197 -4.65 -10.90 5.51
C ALA A 197 -3.52 -9.86 5.66
N PHE A 198 -2.27 -10.31 5.83
CA PHE A 198 -1.10 -9.43 5.81
C PHE A 198 -1.01 -8.58 4.52
N GLN A 199 -1.39 -9.16 3.38
CA GLN A 199 -1.39 -8.46 2.11
C GLN A 199 -2.51 -7.42 2.00
N LEU A 200 -3.69 -7.72 2.55
CA LEU A 200 -4.75 -6.72 2.72
C LEU A 200 -4.28 -5.54 3.57
N LEU A 201 -3.56 -5.78 4.67
CA LEU A 201 -2.98 -4.70 5.48
C LEU A 201 -2.05 -3.81 4.65
N ARG A 202 -1.22 -4.39 3.79
CA ARG A 202 -0.33 -3.63 2.91
C ARG A 202 -1.07 -2.77 1.88
N LEU A 203 -2.22 -3.22 1.37
CA LEU A 203 -3.03 -2.44 0.41
C LEU A 203 -3.89 -1.35 1.11
N LEU A 204 -4.26 -1.56 2.37
CA LEU A 204 -5.23 -0.70 3.06
C LEU A 204 -4.59 0.33 3.99
N HIS A 205 -3.41 0.05 4.57
CA HIS A 205 -2.86 0.85 5.66
C HIS A 205 -2.71 2.34 5.33
N TYR A 206 -2.43 2.69 4.07
CA TYR A 206 -2.17 4.07 3.65
C TYR A 206 -3.39 4.83 3.13
N LYS A 207 -4.56 4.19 3.05
CA LYS A 207 -5.77 4.81 2.49
C LYS A 207 -6.63 5.41 3.57
N SER A 208 -7.14 6.62 3.33
CA SER A 208 -8.31 7.12 4.05
C SER A 208 -9.57 6.34 3.64
N HIS A 209 -10.62 6.39 4.46
CA HIS A 209 -11.92 5.84 4.10
C HIS A 209 -12.47 6.48 2.83
N GLN A 210 -12.32 7.80 2.70
CA GLN A 210 -12.79 8.55 1.54
C GLN A 210 -12.06 8.13 0.26
N ASP A 211 -10.73 8.06 0.31
CA ASP A 211 -9.92 7.66 -0.86
C ASP A 211 -10.27 6.25 -1.33
N TYR A 212 -10.57 5.36 -0.39
CA TYR A 212 -11.01 4.00 -0.70
C TYR A 212 -12.38 3.99 -1.40
N GLU A 213 -13.36 4.71 -0.85
CA GLU A 213 -14.70 4.82 -1.44
C GLU A 213 -14.67 5.46 -2.84
N ASP A 214 -13.87 6.50 -3.02
CA ASP A 214 -13.72 7.20 -4.30
C ASP A 214 -13.13 6.27 -5.37
N GLN A 215 -12.11 5.49 -5.02
CA GLN A 215 -11.52 4.50 -5.93
C GLN A 215 -12.50 3.38 -6.30
N VAL A 216 -13.23 2.86 -5.32
CA VAL A 216 -14.25 1.83 -5.56
C VAL A 216 -15.37 2.37 -6.45
N THR A 217 -15.84 3.58 -6.18
CA THR A 217 -16.90 4.23 -6.95
C THR A 217 -16.46 4.48 -8.40
N LYS A 218 -15.24 5.00 -8.60
CA LYS A 218 -14.66 5.17 -9.93
C LYS A 218 -14.57 3.83 -10.67
N LYS A 219 -14.14 2.76 -10.00
CA LYS A 219 -14.03 1.44 -10.61
C LYS A 219 -15.39 0.87 -11.02
N LEU A 220 -16.41 1.04 -10.19
CA LEU A 220 -17.78 0.66 -10.49
C LEU A 220 -18.32 1.41 -11.71
N GLN A 221 -18.09 2.73 -11.79
CA GLN A 221 -18.46 3.52 -12.97
C GLN A 221 -17.79 3.01 -14.24
N LEU A 222 -16.47 2.76 -14.23
CA LEU A 222 -15.76 2.21 -15.40
C LEU A 222 -16.32 0.85 -15.84
N SER A 223 -16.69 -0.02 -14.89
CA SER A 223 -17.32 -1.31 -15.23
C SER A 223 -18.68 -1.14 -15.91
N GLN A 224 -19.49 -0.18 -15.46
CA GLN A 224 -20.80 0.13 -16.06
C GLN A 224 -20.66 0.69 -17.48
N TYR A 225 -19.71 1.59 -17.71
CA TYR A 225 -19.44 2.12 -19.05
C TYR A 225 -19.01 1.03 -20.04
N THR A 226 -18.17 0.09 -19.57
CA THR A 226 -17.74 -1.05 -20.38
C THR A 226 -18.92 -1.95 -20.73
N GLU A 227 -19.85 -2.20 -19.80
CA GLU A 227 -21.07 -2.98 -20.08
C GLU A 227 -22.02 -2.26 -21.07
N THR A 228 -22.13 -0.94 -21.03
CA THR A 228 -22.97 -0.16 -21.96
C THR A 228 -22.34 0.11 -23.33
N GLY A 229 -21.00 0.11 -23.43
CA GLY A 229 -20.27 0.34 -24.69
C GLY A 229 -20.03 -0.93 -25.51
N THR A 230 -20.25 -2.11 -24.93
CA THR A 230 -20.03 -3.42 -25.58
C THR A 230 -21.34 -4.07 -26.04
N SER A 231 -22.42 -3.30 -26.19
CA SER A 231 -23.71 -3.79 -26.70
C SER A 231 -23.84 -3.78 -28.22
N ASP A 232 -22.79 -3.44 -28.99
CA ASP A 232 -22.87 -3.30 -30.45
C ASP A 232 -21.87 -4.17 -31.25
N SER A 233 -21.25 -5.20 -30.67
CA SER A 233 -20.31 -6.04 -31.44
C SER A 233 -20.17 -7.49 -31.00
N LEU A 234 -21.29 -8.18 -30.71
CA LEU A 234 -21.36 -9.65 -30.82
C LEU A 234 -22.75 -10.10 -31.34
N ASP A 235 -23.19 -9.53 -32.47
CA ASP A 235 -24.25 -10.15 -33.29
C ASP A 235 -23.67 -11.38 -34.00
N HIS A 236 -23.77 -12.53 -33.32
CA HIS A 236 -23.66 -13.81 -34.02
C HIS A 236 -24.87 -13.96 -34.95
N LYS A 237 -24.62 -13.79 -36.25
CA LYS A 237 -25.53 -14.17 -37.33
C LYS A 237 -26.08 -15.56 -37.07
N SER A 238 -27.38 -15.63 -36.81
CA SER A 238 -28.18 -16.85 -36.86
C SER A 238 -28.19 -17.38 -38.29
N VAL A 239 -27.57 -18.55 -38.51
CA VAL A 239 -27.81 -19.37 -39.70
C VAL A 239 -28.49 -20.64 -39.23
N ASP A 240 -29.75 -20.79 -39.63
CA ASP A 240 -30.56 -21.99 -39.48
C ASP A 240 -29.94 -23.18 -40.24
N GLY A 241 -30.02 -24.37 -39.63
CA GLY A 241 -30.27 -25.62 -40.34
C GLY A 241 -29.18 -26.70 -40.36
N GLN A 242 -29.52 -27.81 -39.70
CA GLN A 242 -29.18 -29.22 -39.98
C GLN A 242 -27.96 -29.88 -39.30
N HIS A 243 -28.30 -30.77 -38.35
CA HIS A 243 -27.64 -32.02 -37.93
C HIS A 243 -26.10 -32.10 -37.94
N THR A 244 -25.50 -32.16 -36.75
CA THR A 244 -24.58 -33.24 -36.33
C THR A 244 -24.20 -33.06 -34.85
N ASP A 245 -24.46 -34.12 -34.08
CA ASP A 245 -23.98 -34.49 -32.73
C ASP A 245 -23.37 -33.42 -31.82
N SER A 246 -24.10 -33.08 -30.77
CA SER A 246 -23.59 -32.31 -29.63
C SER A 246 -22.46 -33.06 -28.90
N PRO A 247 -21.34 -32.40 -28.53
CA PRO A 247 -20.32 -33.05 -27.71
C PRO A 247 -20.89 -33.41 -26.31
N PRO A 248 -20.49 -34.56 -25.72
CA PRO A 248 -21.22 -35.20 -24.63
C PRO A 248 -21.08 -34.55 -23.24
N PHE A 249 -20.46 -33.39 -23.10
CA PHE A 249 -20.30 -32.78 -21.77
C PHE A 249 -20.19 -31.25 -21.82
N VAL A 250 -21.29 -30.56 -21.52
CA VAL A 250 -21.31 -29.10 -21.35
C VAL A 250 -21.13 -28.81 -19.85
N ILE A 251 -19.94 -28.38 -19.44
CA ILE A 251 -19.77 -27.78 -18.11
C ILE A 251 -20.67 -26.53 -18.07
N PRO A 252 -21.60 -26.40 -17.10
CA PRO A 252 -22.45 -25.22 -17.06
C PRO A 252 -21.57 -23.98 -16.89
N LYS A 253 -21.58 -23.10 -17.90
CA LYS A 253 -20.82 -21.84 -17.95
C LYS A 253 -20.99 -21.13 -16.62
N VAL A 254 -19.90 -21.02 -15.87
CA VAL A 254 -19.91 -20.39 -14.55
C VAL A 254 -20.15 -18.91 -14.78
N VAL A 255 -21.27 -18.40 -14.28
CA VAL A 255 -21.60 -16.97 -14.38
C VAL A 255 -20.64 -16.23 -13.45
N PRO A 256 -19.83 -15.29 -13.97
CA PRO A 256 -18.91 -14.53 -13.14
C PRO A 256 -19.68 -13.74 -12.10
N ARG A 257 -19.19 -13.76 -10.85
CA ARG A 257 -19.80 -12.95 -9.79
C ARG A 257 -19.64 -11.47 -10.08
N ARG A 258 -20.71 -10.69 -9.84
CA ARG A 258 -20.58 -9.24 -9.76
C ARG A 258 -19.66 -8.89 -8.59
N PRO A 259 -18.64 -8.05 -8.79
CA PRO A 259 -17.71 -7.68 -7.73
C PRO A 259 -18.45 -6.92 -6.63
N SER A 260 -18.56 -7.52 -5.43
CA SER A 260 -19.11 -6.85 -4.25
C SER A 260 -17.97 -6.26 -3.43
N TYR A 261 -17.66 -4.99 -3.67
CA TYR A 261 -16.66 -4.29 -2.88
C TYR A 261 -17.15 -4.09 -1.43
N PRO A 262 -16.26 -4.26 -0.43
CA PRO A 262 -16.62 -4.02 0.95
C PRO A 262 -16.92 -2.54 1.18
N ILE A 263 -17.99 -2.25 1.93
CA ILE A 263 -18.51 -0.89 2.12
C ILE A 263 -17.60 -0.06 3.03
N ASN A 264 -16.87 -0.68 3.97
CA ASN A 264 -16.04 0.04 4.93
C ASN A 264 -14.62 -0.54 5.03
N SER A 265 -13.63 0.27 4.64
CA SER A 265 -12.20 -0.08 4.65
C SER A 265 -11.65 -0.31 6.06
N THR A 266 -12.08 0.47 7.05
CA THR A 266 -11.58 0.37 8.44
C THR A 266 -11.98 -0.96 9.07
N THR A 267 -13.23 -1.39 8.87
CA THR A 267 -13.70 -2.69 9.38
C THR A 267 -12.98 -3.87 8.72
N LEU A 268 -12.64 -3.74 7.43
CA LEU A 268 -11.88 -4.74 6.71
C LEU A 268 -10.44 -4.81 7.22
N PHE A 269 -9.83 -3.64 7.47
CA PHE A 269 -8.50 -3.53 8.04
C PHE A 269 -8.44 -4.15 9.44
N ASP A 270 -9.38 -3.81 10.32
CA ASP A 270 -9.44 -4.35 11.68
C ASP A 270 -9.63 -5.88 11.68
N LYS A 271 -10.49 -6.40 10.80
CA LYS A 271 -10.67 -7.86 10.62
C LYS A 271 -9.37 -8.53 10.18
N ALA A 272 -8.70 -7.99 9.16
CA ALA A 272 -7.44 -8.54 8.66
C ALA A 272 -6.32 -8.47 9.72
N LEU A 273 -6.30 -7.38 10.51
CA LEU A 273 -5.30 -7.17 11.56
C LEU A 273 -5.48 -8.16 12.71
N ASN A 274 -6.71 -8.31 13.21
CA ASN A 274 -7.03 -9.28 14.26
C ASN A 274 -6.72 -10.70 13.81
N PHE A 275 -7.13 -11.06 12.59
CA PHE A 275 -6.85 -12.37 12.02
C PHE A 275 -5.34 -12.65 11.88
N PHE A 276 -4.57 -11.64 11.48
CA PHE A 276 -3.12 -11.76 11.41
C PHE A 276 -2.47 -11.94 12.79
N PHE A 277 -2.96 -11.26 13.83
CA PHE A 277 -2.42 -11.45 15.19
C PHE A 277 -2.81 -12.78 15.82
N GLU A 278 -4.00 -13.32 15.51
CA GLU A 278 -4.46 -14.62 16.01
C GLU A 278 -3.74 -15.81 15.35
N TYR A 279 -3.61 -15.80 14.02
CA TYR A 279 -3.14 -16.97 13.25
C TYR A 279 -1.83 -16.73 12.49
N GLY A 280 -1.31 -15.51 12.52
CA GLY A 280 -0.09 -15.15 11.81
C GLY A 280 1.12 -15.89 12.32
N SER A 281 1.88 -16.50 11.40
CA SER A 281 3.20 -17.01 11.75
C SER A 281 4.12 -15.84 12.11
N PRO A 282 4.85 -15.90 13.24
CA PRO A 282 5.84 -14.90 13.62
C PRO A 282 7.09 -15.02 12.72
N GLY A 283 6.95 -14.71 11.44
CA GLY A 283 8.11 -14.48 10.58
C GLY A 283 8.83 -13.22 11.06
N LYS A 284 10.17 -13.25 11.12
CA LYS A 284 11.04 -12.21 11.69
C LYS A 284 10.82 -10.77 11.15
N GLY A 285 10.00 -10.56 10.11
CA GLY A 285 9.68 -9.24 9.57
C GLY A 285 8.20 -8.86 9.48
N ARG A 286 7.26 -9.82 9.50
CA ARG A 286 5.84 -9.54 9.20
C ARG A 286 5.09 -8.93 10.39
N LYS A 287 5.39 -9.39 11.60
CA LYS A 287 4.76 -8.87 12.82
C LYS A 287 5.07 -7.38 13.04
N PRO A 288 6.33 -6.91 12.98
CA PRO A 288 6.64 -5.48 13.06
C PRO A 288 5.90 -4.65 12.00
N PHE A 289 5.84 -5.14 10.75
CA PHE A 289 5.10 -4.44 9.69
C PHE A 289 3.62 -4.30 10.03
N ALA A 290 2.93 -5.36 10.45
CA ALA A 290 1.50 -5.29 10.78
C ALA A 290 1.20 -4.30 11.92
N MET A 291 2.07 -4.26 12.94
CA MET A 291 1.97 -3.28 14.04
C MET A 291 2.15 -1.85 13.52
N LEU A 292 3.15 -1.60 12.67
CA LEU A 292 3.41 -0.28 12.09
C LEU A 292 2.32 0.16 11.11
N SER A 293 1.77 -0.77 10.32
CA SER A 293 0.61 -0.52 9.48
C SER A 293 -0.60 -0.08 10.30
N ASN A 294 -0.82 -0.67 11.48
CA ASN A 294 -1.89 -0.24 12.39
C ASN A 294 -1.66 1.20 12.89
N VAL A 295 -0.43 1.52 13.33
CA VAL A 295 -0.07 2.89 13.75
C VAL A 295 -0.34 3.88 12.62
N TYR A 296 0.11 3.56 11.41
CA TYR A 296 -0.05 4.41 10.23
C TYR A 296 -1.53 4.63 9.87
N HIS A 297 -2.34 3.56 9.88
CA HIS A 297 -3.76 3.63 9.57
C HIS A 297 -4.53 4.49 10.60
N LEU A 298 -4.27 4.27 11.90
CA LEU A 298 -4.87 5.08 12.97
C LEU A 298 -4.46 6.55 12.88
N ALA A 299 -3.22 6.83 12.48
CA ALA A 299 -2.72 8.18 12.28
C ALA A 299 -3.39 8.87 11.07
N ILE A 300 -3.75 8.15 10.01
CA ILE A 300 -4.53 8.70 8.89
C ILE A 300 -5.95 9.06 9.31
N ILE A 301 -6.60 8.22 10.14
CA ILE A 301 -7.98 8.43 10.60
C ILE A 301 -8.08 9.52 11.70
N ASP A 302 -6.96 10.16 12.05
CA ASP A 302 -6.89 11.18 13.11
C ASP A 302 -7.18 10.66 14.53
N LYS A 303 -6.98 9.36 14.79
CA LYS A 303 -7.10 8.78 16.13
C LYS A 303 -5.76 8.83 16.86
N PHE A 304 -5.34 10.04 17.25
CA PHE A 304 -4.03 10.28 17.84
C PHE A 304 -3.74 9.44 19.11
N PRO A 305 -4.61 9.40 20.14
CA PRO A 305 -4.31 8.64 21.37
C PRO A 305 -4.18 7.13 21.12
N ASP A 306 -4.97 6.59 20.18
CA ASP A 306 -4.92 5.17 19.81
C ASP A 306 -3.63 4.84 19.07
N SER A 307 -3.22 5.72 18.15
CA SER A 307 -1.97 5.58 17.39
C SER A 307 -0.74 5.64 18.30
N CYS A 308 -0.70 6.56 19.28
CA CYS A 308 0.36 6.61 20.28
C CYS A 308 0.44 5.32 21.12
N ARG A 309 -0.69 4.82 21.61
CA ARG A 309 -0.73 3.54 22.35
C ARG A 309 -0.24 2.38 21.50
N ALA A 310 -0.61 2.35 20.22
CA ALA A 310 -0.13 1.33 19.28
C ALA A 310 1.39 1.43 19.04
N MET A 311 1.94 2.64 18.98
CA MET A 311 3.38 2.87 18.84
C MET A 311 4.15 2.46 20.11
N THR A 312 3.63 2.72 21.31
CA THR A 312 4.23 2.23 22.56
C THR A 312 4.30 0.70 22.59
N LYS A 313 3.20 0.02 22.23
CA LYS A 313 3.18 -1.45 22.11
C LYS A 313 4.23 -1.97 21.13
N PHE A 314 4.46 -1.25 20.03
CA PHE A 314 5.51 -1.61 19.07
C PHE A 314 6.90 -1.57 19.72
N PHE A 315 7.22 -0.51 20.47
CA PHE A 315 8.50 -0.42 21.17
C PHE A 315 8.68 -1.49 22.26
N ASP A 316 7.60 -1.91 22.92
CA ASP A 316 7.65 -2.96 23.94
C ASP A 316 7.92 -4.34 23.33
N GLU A 317 7.34 -4.63 22.15
CA GLU A 317 7.40 -5.97 21.53
C GLU A 317 8.57 -6.17 20.56
N VAL A 318 9.11 -5.11 19.95
CA VAL A 318 10.11 -5.21 18.87
C VAL A 318 11.45 -4.65 19.34
N GLN A 319 12.40 -5.55 19.62
CA GLN A 319 13.77 -5.17 20.01
C GLN A 319 14.65 -4.80 18.81
N ASP A 320 14.57 -5.57 17.71
CA ASP A 320 15.37 -5.34 16.50
C ASP A 320 14.46 -5.10 15.28
N VAL A 321 14.62 -3.94 14.64
CA VAL A 321 13.90 -3.58 13.41
C VAL A 321 14.77 -3.87 12.20
N ASN A 322 14.36 -4.82 11.36
CA ASN A 322 15.02 -5.10 10.08
C ASN A 322 15.08 -3.85 9.19
N SER A 323 16.07 -3.76 8.30
CA SER A 323 16.24 -2.64 7.35
C SER A 323 14.98 -2.31 6.54
N ILE A 324 14.24 -3.34 6.09
CA ILE A 324 12.97 -3.18 5.37
C ILE A 324 11.89 -2.55 6.26
N ASN A 325 11.83 -2.96 7.53
CA ASN A 325 10.83 -2.47 8.48
C ASN A 325 11.16 -1.06 8.99
N LEU A 326 12.43 -0.63 8.90
CA LEU A 326 12.85 0.71 9.28
C LEU A 326 12.20 1.78 8.41
N VAL A 327 12.04 1.54 7.11
CA VAL A 327 11.34 2.47 6.22
C VAL A 327 9.87 2.63 6.64
N TYR A 328 9.18 1.53 6.96
CA TYR A 328 7.81 1.59 7.46
C TYR A 328 7.72 2.25 8.84
N PHE A 329 8.72 2.06 9.70
CA PHE A 329 8.81 2.74 10.99
C PHE A 329 8.94 4.25 10.82
N ASN A 330 9.88 4.71 9.98
CA ASN A 330 10.07 6.13 9.69
C ASN A 330 8.80 6.76 9.09
N ARG A 331 8.10 6.03 8.21
CA ARG A 331 6.83 6.47 7.62
C ARG A 331 5.70 6.55 8.64
N ALA A 332 5.56 5.55 9.51
CA ALA A 332 4.60 5.57 10.61
C ALA A 332 4.88 6.71 11.58
N LEU A 333 6.15 6.98 11.88
CA LEU A 333 6.55 8.09 12.75
C LEU A 333 6.27 9.46 12.11
N ALA A 334 6.56 9.63 10.82
CA ALA A 334 6.24 10.84 10.08
C ALA A 334 4.72 11.11 10.12
N GLN A 335 3.91 10.08 9.85
CA GLN A 335 2.46 10.20 9.87
C GLN A 335 1.91 10.43 11.28
N LEU A 336 2.50 9.81 12.30
CA LEU A 336 2.16 10.06 13.70
C LEU A 336 2.46 11.52 14.10
N GLY A 337 3.59 12.07 13.65
CA GLY A 337 3.94 13.48 13.84
C GLY A 337 2.92 14.43 13.19
N LEU A 338 2.47 14.12 11.96
CA LEU A 338 1.40 14.87 11.30
C LEU A 338 0.06 14.75 12.05
N CYS A 339 -0.27 13.56 12.55
CA CYS A 339 -1.48 13.33 13.35
C CYS A 339 -1.45 14.12 14.67
N ALA A 340 -0.30 14.11 15.38
CA ALA A 340 -0.08 14.90 16.59
C ALA A 340 -0.27 16.40 16.34
N PHE A 341 0.23 16.90 15.21
CA PHE A 341 0.07 18.28 14.80
C PHE A 341 -1.40 18.64 14.54
N ARG A 342 -2.15 17.78 13.83
CA ARG A 342 -3.59 17.96 13.60
C ARG A 342 -4.41 17.91 14.90
N ALA A 343 -3.99 17.12 15.87
CA ALA A 343 -4.60 17.06 17.20
C ALA A 343 -4.23 18.25 18.12
N GLY A 344 -3.36 19.16 17.68
CA GLY A 344 -2.91 20.32 18.48
C GLY A 344 -1.80 20.02 19.50
N CYS A 345 -1.28 18.80 19.52
CA CYS A 345 -0.18 18.37 20.40
C CYS A 345 1.18 18.72 19.78
N ILE A 346 1.50 20.02 19.71
CA ILE A 346 2.68 20.55 19.00
C ILE A 346 4.01 20.02 19.58
N ALA A 347 4.11 19.90 20.91
CA ALA A 347 5.33 19.45 21.58
C ALA A 347 5.67 17.97 21.24
N GLU A 348 4.65 17.11 21.19
CA GLU A 348 4.81 15.70 20.81
C GLU A 348 5.12 15.57 19.33
N ALA A 349 4.42 16.33 18.47
CA ALA A 349 4.71 16.41 17.03
C ALA A 349 6.17 16.81 16.77
N HIS A 350 6.66 17.84 17.47
CA HIS A 350 8.06 18.27 17.38
C HIS A 350 9.03 17.15 17.78
N THR A 351 8.72 16.40 18.84
CA THR A 351 9.59 15.31 19.33
C THR A 351 9.74 14.19 18.28
N TYR A 352 8.63 13.75 17.68
CA TYR A 352 8.64 12.71 16.65
C TYR A 352 9.36 13.17 15.38
N LEU A 353 9.07 14.39 14.91
CA LEU A 353 9.69 14.91 13.69
C LEU A 353 11.17 15.25 13.91
N SER A 354 11.54 15.81 15.06
CA SER A 354 12.94 16.10 15.40
C SER A 354 13.81 14.84 15.36
N TRP A 355 13.29 13.70 15.83
CA TRP A 355 13.98 12.41 15.70
C TRP A 355 14.21 12.03 14.23
N LEU A 356 13.18 12.14 13.39
CA LEU A 356 13.27 11.82 11.96
C LEU A 356 14.28 12.71 11.22
N TYR A 357 14.20 14.03 11.46
CA TYR A 357 15.08 15.02 10.84
C TYR A 357 16.50 15.01 11.39
N GLY A 358 16.71 14.49 12.61
CA GLY A 358 18.03 14.25 13.21
C GLY A 358 18.80 13.11 12.53
N CYS A 359 18.11 12.17 11.90
CA CYS A 359 18.71 11.03 11.20
C CYS A 359 19.28 11.38 9.81
N GLY A 360 19.10 12.62 9.32
CA GLY A 360 19.70 13.10 8.07
C GLY A 360 18.70 13.25 6.92
N ARG A 361 18.98 12.58 5.79
CA ARG A 361 18.20 12.71 4.53
C ARG A 361 16.84 12.00 4.61
N VAL A 362 15.79 12.78 4.90
CA VAL A 362 14.42 12.29 5.15
C VAL A 362 13.81 11.59 3.93
N ASP A 363 14.08 12.10 2.72
CA ASP A 363 13.63 11.51 1.45
C ASP A 363 14.09 10.05 1.28
N LYS A 364 15.33 9.75 1.67
CA LYS A 364 15.88 8.38 1.67
C LYS A 364 15.35 7.54 2.82
N LEU A 365 15.19 8.14 4.01
CA LEU A 365 14.68 7.45 5.20
C LEU A 365 13.23 6.99 5.03
N LEU A 366 12.43 7.75 4.28
CA LEU A 366 11.05 7.41 3.93
C LEU A 366 10.95 6.49 2.70
N GLY A 367 12.08 6.16 2.07
CA GLY A 367 12.14 5.33 0.87
C GLY A 367 11.43 5.96 -0.34
N GLN A 368 11.45 7.29 -0.47
CA GLN A 368 10.82 8.00 -1.60
C GLN A 368 11.80 8.27 -2.74
N THR A 369 13.10 8.41 -2.42
CA THR A 369 14.15 8.62 -3.42
C THR A 369 14.87 7.30 -3.72
N VAL A 370 15.00 6.98 -5.01
CA VAL A 370 15.88 5.91 -5.47
C VAL A 370 17.33 6.37 -5.26
N SER A 371 18.08 5.70 -4.39
CA SER A 371 19.54 5.78 -4.48
C SER A 371 19.92 5.03 -5.75
N TYR A 372 20.25 5.74 -6.82
CA TYR A 372 20.78 5.13 -8.03
C TYR A 372 22.05 4.38 -7.66
N ILE A 373 21.97 3.05 -7.58
CA ILE A 373 23.15 2.19 -7.51
C ILE A 373 23.50 1.85 -8.96
N PRO A 374 24.63 2.36 -9.50
CA PRO A 374 25.10 2.03 -10.83
C PRO A 374 25.21 0.51 -11.00
N TYR A 375 24.93 0.00 -12.20
CA TYR A 375 24.85 -1.43 -12.50
C TYR A 375 26.13 -2.20 -12.11
N GLU A 376 27.29 -1.57 -12.23
CA GLU A 376 28.61 -2.18 -12.02
C GLU A 376 28.94 -2.49 -10.54
N ASP A 377 28.26 -1.84 -9.59
CA ASP A 377 28.51 -1.97 -8.14
C ASP A 377 27.50 -2.90 -7.43
N ARG A 378 26.59 -3.53 -8.18
CA ARG A 378 25.63 -4.48 -7.64
C ARG A 378 26.29 -5.85 -7.53
N GLY A 379 26.59 -6.28 -6.30
CA GLY A 379 26.88 -7.70 -6.03
C GLY A 379 25.75 -8.62 -6.50
N PRO A 380 25.85 -9.96 -6.33
CA PRO A 380 24.94 -10.96 -6.88
C PRO A 380 23.52 -10.97 -6.24
N THR A 381 23.11 -9.86 -5.64
CA THR A 381 21.82 -9.70 -4.97
C THR A 381 20.76 -9.40 -6.03
N LEU A 382 19.73 -10.24 -6.04
CA LEU A 382 18.59 -10.18 -6.96
C LEU A 382 18.05 -8.75 -7.16
N PRO A 383 17.64 -8.37 -8.39
CA PRO A 383 17.20 -7.02 -8.78
C PRO A 383 15.96 -6.47 -8.02
N GLY A 384 15.37 -7.22 -7.09
CA GLY A 384 14.09 -6.90 -6.43
C GLY A 384 14.14 -6.21 -5.06
N GLN A 385 15.30 -5.67 -4.62
CA GLN A 385 15.44 -5.11 -3.27
C GLN A 385 15.88 -3.64 -3.21
N CYS A 386 15.60 -2.87 -4.26
CA CYS A 386 15.52 -1.42 -4.06
C CYS A 386 14.28 -1.14 -3.19
N ILE A 387 14.49 -0.86 -1.90
CA ILE A 387 13.44 -0.53 -0.93
C ILE A 387 13.01 0.91 -1.21
N PHE A 388 12.16 1.08 -2.22
CA PHE A 388 11.47 2.34 -2.49
C PHE A 388 9.97 2.11 -2.59
N THR A 389 9.24 3.16 -2.20
CA THR A 389 7.80 3.20 -2.09
C THR A 389 7.23 3.78 -3.38
N PRO A 390 6.14 3.24 -3.95
CA PRO A 390 5.48 3.83 -5.11
C PRO A 390 4.96 5.26 -4.84
N TYR A 391 4.83 6.06 -5.88
CA TYR A 391 4.46 7.48 -5.79
C TYR A 391 3.13 7.75 -5.05
N HIS A 392 2.08 6.94 -5.25
CA HIS A 392 0.80 7.11 -4.55
C HIS A 392 0.88 6.90 -3.02
N MET A 393 1.98 6.35 -2.53
CA MET A 393 2.28 6.22 -1.10
C MET A 393 3.28 7.28 -0.62
N HIS A 394 3.75 8.22 -1.45
CA HIS A 394 4.67 9.25 -1.00
C HIS A 394 3.97 10.21 -0.04
N ILE A 395 4.67 10.54 1.05
CA ILE A 395 4.27 11.60 1.98
C ILE A 395 4.89 12.88 1.44
N ASN A 396 4.10 13.93 1.25
CA ASN A 396 4.61 15.20 0.75
C ASN A 396 5.70 15.76 1.70
N LEU A 397 6.93 15.86 1.19
CA LEU A 397 8.09 16.32 1.96
C LEU A 397 7.99 17.80 2.31
N ASP A 398 7.47 18.64 1.41
CA ASP A 398 7.31 20.08 1.68
C ASP A 398 6.33 20.32 2.82
N LEU A 399 5.26 19.51 2.88
CA LEU A 399 4.31 19.53 4.00
C LEU A 399 5.00 19.12 5.30
N LEU A 400 5.79 18.04 5.26
CA LEU A 400 6.48 17.51 6.44
C LEU A 400 7.52 18.51 6.97
N ASP A 401 8.28 19.13 6.06
CA ASP A 401 9.26 20.18 6.36
C ASP A 401 8.58 21.38 6.99
N ALA A 402 7.49 21.84 6.39
CA ALA A 402 6.72 22.97 6.89
C ALA A 402 6.13 22.71 8.29
N VAL A 403 5.54 21.52 8.52
CA VAL A 403 5.02 21.15 9.85
C VAL A 403 6.16 21.03 10.87
N HIS A 404 7.29 20.42 10.51
CA HIS A 404 8.44 20.32 11.40
C HIS A 404 8.96 21.70 11.81
N LEU A 405 9.09 22.62 10.85
CA LEU A 405 9.58 23.97 11.10
C LEU A 405 8.60 24.80 11.95
N VAL A 406 7.29 24.73 11.64
CA VAL A 406 6.26 25.38 12.45
C VAL A 406 6.24 24.79 13.87
N CYS A 407 6.35 23.48 14.04
CA CYS A 407 6.42 22.85 15.37
C CYS A 407 7.67 23.26 16.16
N ALA A 408 8.79 23.47 15.48
CA ALA A 408 10.04 23.90 16.11
C ALA A 408 10.07 25.41 16.41
N MET A 409 9.28 26.24 15.71
CA MET A 409 9.12 27.66 16.01
C MET A 409 8.57 27.91 17.42
N PHE A 410 7.50 27.20 17.80
CA PHE A 410 6.81 27.43 19.07
C PHE A 410 7.68 27.22 20.33
N PRO A 411 8.48 26.15 20.48
CA PRO A 411 9.36 25.99 21.63
C PRO A 411 10.65 26.82 21.51
N GLU A 412 11.13 27.11 20.30
CA GLU A 412 12.40 27.81 20.11
C GLU A 412 12.26 29.31 20.36
N ASP A 413 11.20 29.99 19.90
CA ASP A 413 10.99 31.44 20.11
C ASP A 413 11.06 31.89 21.59
N PRO A 414 10.28 31.32 22.53
CA PRO A 414 10.37 31.68 23.94
C PRO A 414 11.73 31.32 24.54
N ASN A 415 12.35 30.22 24.08
CA ASN A 415 13.67 29.82 24.54
C ASN A 415 14.77 30.78 24.04
N VAL A 416 14.68 31.32 22.82
CA VAL A 416 15.58 32.38 22.35
C VAL A 416 15.39 33.63 23.19
N ALA A 417 14.14 34.05 23.41
CA ALA A 417 13.80 35.21 24.22
C ALA A 417 14.25 35.07 25.68
N ALA A 418 14.22 33.86 26.25
CA ALA A 418 14.76 33.60 27.58
C ALA A 418 16.31 33.56 27.58
N SER A 419 16.93 33.00 26.54
CA SER A 419 18.39 32.83 26.44
C SER A 419 19.17 34.13 26.24
N THR A 420 18.53 35.20 25.76
CA THR A 420 19.12 36.55 25.78
C THR A 420 19.36 37.04 27.21
N HIS A 421 18.66 36.49 28.20
CA HIS A 421 18.75 36.88 29.60
C HIS A 421 19.44 35.83 30.49
N VAL A 422 19.26 34.53 30.21
CA VAL A 422 19.88 33.43 30.95
C VAL A 422 21.00 32.80 30.13
N SER A 423 22.23 32.81 30.67
CA SER A 423 23.41 32.28 30.01
C SER A 423 23.26 30.78 29.70
N LYS A 424 23.10 30.48 28.40
CA LYS A 424 22.93 29.15 27.75
C LYS A 424 21.52 28.57 27.81
N GLY A 425 20.63 29.09 26.97
CA GLY A 425 19.41 28.36 26.58
C GLY A 425 19.76 27.06 25.85
N LYS A 426 19.11 25.95 26.21
CA LYS A 426 19.27 24.65 25.53
C LYS A 426 18.75 24.79 24.10
N VAL A 427 19.53 24.46 23.08
CA VAL A 427 19.02 24.48 21.69
C VAL A 427 18.02 23.34 21.51
N ILE A 428 16.76 23.66 21.16
CA ILE A 428 15.70 22.66 21.01
C ILE A 428 15.68 22.11 19.57
N SER A 429 15.89 22.98 18.57
CA SER A 429 16.13 22.56 17.18
C SER A 429 17.32 23.30 16.57
N GLN A 430 18.38 22.54 16.29
CA GLN A 430 19.59 23.08 15.66
C GLN A 430 19.31 23.63 14.25
N LYS A 431 18.39 23.01 13.49
CA LYS A 431 18.08 23.42 12.12
C LYS A 431 17.52 24.83 12.07
N ILE A 432 16.50 25.13 12.88
CA ILE A 432 15.90 26.48 12.93
C ILE A 432 16.91 27.50 13.43
N ARG A 433 17.70 27.18 14.46
CA ARG A 433 18.72 28.10 14.96
C ARG A 433 19.73 28.47 13.88
N THR A 434 20.19 27.50 13.08
CA THR A 434 21.08 27.77 11.95
C THR A 434 20.41 28.65 10.89
N PHE A 435 19.17 28.33 10.47
CA PHE A 435 18.43 29.15 9.51
C PHE A 435 18.21 30.59 10.01
N PHE A 436 17.89 30.75 11.30
CA PHE A 436 17.67 32.05 11.91
C PHE A 436 18.96 32.89 11.91
N ASN A 437 20.09 32.32 12.34
CA ASN A 437 21.38 33.02 12.34
C ASN A 437 21.85 33.37 10.93
N SER A 438 21.61 32.50 9.95
CA SER A 438 21.87 32.77 8.53
C SER A 438 21.03 33.96 8.05
N SER A 439 19.73 33.97 8.37
CA SER A 439 18.84 35.07 7.98
C SER A 439 19.15 36.41 8.66
N GLU A 440 19.66 36.40 9.90
CA GLU A 440 20.09 37.62 10.60
C GLU A 440 21.41 38.17 10.03
N SER A 441 22.21 37.32 9.42
CA SER A 441 23.48 37.70 8.78
C SER A 441 23.29 38.30 7.38
N GLU A 442 22.13 38.09 6.76
CA GLU A 442 21.82 38.62 5.42
C GLU A 442 21.35 40.08 5.48
N THR A 443 22.15 40.99 4.94
CA THR A 443 21.91 42.45 4.98
C THR A 443 20.75 42.92 4.08
N SER A 444 20.32 42.12 3.11
CA SER A 444 19.21 42.41 2.20
C SER A 444 18.46 41.12 1.90
N ARG A 445 17.14 41.11 2.16
CA ARG A 445 16.30 39.93 1.96
C ARG A 445 15.38 40.13 0.77
N GLY A 446 15.35 39.13 -0.11
CA GLY A 446 14.31 39.01 -1.14
C GLY A 446 12.94 38.65 -0.52
N PRO A 447 11.87 38.65 -1.31
CA PRO A 447 10.58 38.12 -0.86
C PRO A 447 10.72 36.63 -0.48
N PRO A 448 9.99 36.15 0.54
CA PRO A 448 10.10 34.76 0.97
C PRO A 448 9.49 33.81 -0.07
N GLU A 449 10.31 32.96 -0.69
CA GLU A 449 9.88 31.98 -1.70
C GLU A 449 9.80 30.56 -1.14
N HIS A 450 10.70 30.20 -0.23
CA HIS A 450 10.74 28.87 0.38
C HIS A 450 9.98 28.82 1.71
N VAL A 451 9.52 27.62 2.07
CA VAL A 451 8.87 27.31 3.36
C VAL A 451 9.72 27.81 4.54
N CYS A 452 11.04 27.59 4.48
CA CYS A 452 11.97 28.03 5.52
C CYS A 452 11.94 29.55 5.72
N ASP A 453 11.93 30.32 4.63
CA ASP A 453 11.96 31.78 4.70
C ASP A 453 10.69 32.35 5.31
N LEU A 454 9.55 31.77 4.93
CA LEU A 454 8.23 32.11 5.48
C LEU A 454 8.17 31.85 6.98
N VAL A 455 8.66 30.69 7.44
CA VAL A 455 8.67 30.37 8.88
C VAL A 455 9.60 31.32 9.64
N VAL A 456 10.77 31.68 9.10
CA VAL A 456 11.69 32.65 9.72
C VAL A 456 11.10 34.06 9.75
N ASP A 457 10.35 34.46 8.72
CA ASP A 457 9.62 35.74 8.75
C ASP A 457 8.53 35.74 9.83
N ALA A 458 7.79 34.63 9.96
CA ALA A 458 6.77 34.47 10.99
C ALA A 458 7.38 34.50 12.41
N THR A 459 8.53 33.84 12.64
CA THR A 459 9.21 33.86 13.95
C THR A 459 9.65 35.27 14.32
N ARG A 460 10.16 36.05 13.35
CA ARG A 460 10.56 37.45 13.56
C ARG A 460 9.37 38.35 13.90
N ASP A 461 8.24 38.15 13.24
CA ASP A 461 7.02 38.90 13.55
C ASP A 461 6.42 38.51 14.91
N LEU A 462 6.53 37.24 15.30
CA LEU A 462 6.17 36.77 16.64
C LEU A 462 7.03 37.40 17.73
N ARG A 463 8.35 37.49 17.51
CA ARG A 463 9.27 38.13 18.44
C ARG A 463 8.96 39.61 18.69
N LYS A 464 8.38 40.29 17.69
CA LYS A 464 7.89 41.68 17.81
C LYS A 464 6.49 41.79 18.44
N GLY A 465 5.81 40.68 18.67
CA GLY A 465 4.44 40.62 19.19
C GLY A 465 3.35 40.78 18.12
N TYR A 466 3.69 40.74 16.82
CA TYR A 466 2.72 40.89 15.73
C TYR A 466 2.10 39.55 15.32
N PHE A 467 1.23 39.01 16.19
CA PHE A 467 0.60 37.70 15.98
C PHE A 467 -0.25 37.62 14.69
N GLN A 468 -0.94 38.71 14.31
CA GLN A 468 -1.78 38.73 13.10
C GLN A 468 -0.95 38.59 11.82
N LYS A 469 0.20 39.28 11.74
CA LYS A 469 1.10 39.20 10.58
C LYS A 469 1.74 37.82 10.48
N ALA A 470 2.22 37.29 11.60
CA ALA A 470 2.76 35.93 11.67
C ALA A 470 1.73 34.88 11.24
N PHE A 471 0.47 35.03 11.66
CA PHE A 471 -0.61 34.14 11.23
C PHE A 471 -0.87 34.22 9.72
N MET A 472 -0.89 35.42 9.13
CA MET A 472 -1.06 35.58 7.67
C MET A 472 0.08 34.93 6.87
N VAL A 473 1.32 35.00 7.36
CA VAL A 473 2.47 34.33 6.73
C VAL A 473 2.37 32.80 6.87
N ILE A 474 1.85 32.30 8.00
CA ILE A 474 1.64 30.86 8.17
C ILE A 474 0.43 30.36 7.37
N GLU A 475 -0.59 31.19 7.18
CA GLU A 475 -1.73 30.88 6.32
C GLU A 475 -1.35 30.88 4.83
N SER A 476 -0.36 31.70 4.43
CA SER A 476 0.15 31.72 3.06
C SER A 476 1.03 30.51 2.73
N LEU A 477 1.62 29.85 3.73
CA LEU A 477 2.18 28.51 3.55
C LEU A 477 1.03 27.62 3.05
N LYS A 478 1.24 26.89 1.95
CA LYS A 478 0.25 25.94 1.41
C LYS A 478 -0.04 24.74 2.35
N LEU A 479 0.46 24.78 3.59
CA LEU A 479 0.20 23.87 4.70
C LEU A 479 -1.27 23.41 4.81
N PRO A 480 -2.28 24.30 4.76
CA PRO A 480 -3.67 23.92 4.99
C PRO A 480 -4.38 23.32 3.76
N MET A 481 -3.76 23.37 2.56
CA MET A 481 -4.33 22.77 1.35
C MET A 481 -4.19 21.24 1.32
N LEU A 482 -3.27 20.70 2.12
CA LEU A 482 -2.88 19.29 2.10
C LEU A 482 -3.33 18.51 3.34
N LEU A 483 -3.89 19.18 4.35
CA LEU A 483 -4.36 18.56 5.58
C LEU A 483 -5.88 18.37 5.56
N SER A 484 -6.33 17.21 6.03
CA SER A 484 -7.72 16.98 6.38
C SER A 484 -8.13 17.96 7.51
N LYS A 485 -9.36 18.51 7.44
CA LYS A 485 -9.91 19.46 8.42
C LYS A 485 -9.10 20.77 8.56
N ARG A 486 -8.96 21.48 7.43
CA ARG A 486 -8.30 22.80 7.34
C ARG A 486 -8.74 23.81 8.40
N GLY A 487 -10.05 23.94 8.64
CA GLY A 487 -10.61 24.95 9.53
C GLY A 487 -10.10 24.80 10.96
N ASP A 488 -10.24 23.60 11.51
CA ASP A 488 -9.86 23.25 12.87
C ASP A 488 -8.37 23.48 13.12
N VAL A 489 -7.50 23.09 12.16
CA VAL A 489 -6.05 23.27 12.28
C VAL A 489 -5.67 24.75 12.24
N LEU A 490 -6.30 25.56 11.39
CA LEU A 490 -6.04 27.00 11.34
C LEU A 490 -6.50 27.72 12.61
N GLU A 491 -7.65 27.33 13.16
CA GLU A 491 -8.13 27.87 14.43
C GLU A 491 -7.20 27.49 15.59
N MET A 492 -6.77 26.22 15.64
CA MET A 492 -5.77 25.74 16.59
C MET A 492 -4.44 26.50 16.46
N LEU A 493 -3.94 26.71 15.24
CA LEU A 493 -2.70 27.47 15.04
C LEU A 493 -2.87 28.93 15.47
N LYS A 494 -4.01 29.55 15.19
CA LYS A 494 -4.30 30.93 15.60
C LYS A 494 -4.28 31.07 17.13
N THR A 495 -4.88 30.14 17.86
CA THR A 495 -4.87 30.14 19.33
C THR A 495 -3.47 29.92 19.87
N LYS A 496 -2.70 28.95 19.34
CA LYS A 496 -1.33 28.68 19.77
C LYS A 496 -0.34 29.80 19.45
N ILE A 497 -0.47 30.46 18.31
CA ILE A 497 0.34 31.63 17.95
C ILE A 497 0.04 32.81 18.90
N LYS A 498 -1.22 33.01 19.28
CA LYS A 498 -1.60 34.02 20.28
C LYS A 498 -0.99 33.71 21.66
N GLU A 499 -1.09 32.46 22.11
CA GLU A 499 -0.48 32.03 23.38
C GLU A 499 1.04 32.26 23.39
N GLU A 500 1.75 31.85 22.33
CA GLU A 500 3.21 32.04 22.28
C GLU A 500 3.62 33.50 22.13
N ALA A 501 2.89 34.30 21.35
CA ALA A 501 3.16 35.75 21.27
C ALA A 501 3.08 36.40 22.66
N LEU A 502 2.10 36.01 23.46
CA LEU A 502 1.96 36.46 24.85
C LEU A 502 3.12 35.97 25.72
N ARG A 503 3.50 34.69 25.62
CA ARG A 503 4.65 34.12 26.37
C ARG A 503 5.94 34.87 26.04
N SER A 504 6.26 35.03 24.76
CA SER A 504 7.46 35.76 24.32
C SER A 504 7.45 37.23 24.76
N GLN A 505 6.29 37.90 24.71
CA GLN A 505 6.15 39.27 25.21
C GLN A 505 6.35 39.34 26.72
N ASN A 506 5.82 38.37 27.48
CA ASN A 506 6.03 38.30 28.93
C ASN A 506 7.51 38.10 29.29
N TYR A 507 8.25 37.25 28.56
CA TYR A 507 9.69 37.08 28.78
C TYR A 507 10.47 38.38 28.51
N GLN A 508 10.12 39.13 27.45
CA GLN A 508 10.73 40.43 27.18
C GLN A 508 10.38 41.48 28.25
N LEU A 509 9.13 41.50 28.73
CA LEU A 509 8.67 42.48 29.73
C LEU A 509 9.19 42.16 31.14
N THR A 510 9.41 40.89 31.48
CA THR A 510 10.05 40.48 32.75
C THR A 510 11.48 41.02 32.85
N SER A 511 12.13 41.32 31.71
CA SER A 511 13.43 42.00 31.69
C SER A 511 13.34 43.52 31.97
N ILE A 512 12.16 44.12 31.84
CA ILE A 512 11.99 45.60 31.86
C ILE A 512 11.22 46.07 33.10
N CYS A 513 10.33 45.23 33.67
CA CYS A 513 9.45 45.62 34.77
C CYS A 513 9.38 44.55 35.89
N ASP A 514 9.52 44.98 37.15
CA ASP A 514 9.48 44.10 38.34
C ASP A 514 8.07 43.53 38.68
N LEU A 515 7.00 43.96 38.01
CA LEU A 515 5.66 43.32 38.03
C LEU A 515 4.75 43.99 36.98
N PRO A 516 4.48 43.36 35.81
CA PRO A 516 3.47 43.87 34.91
C PRO A 516 2.07 43.48 35.41
N SER A 517 1.20 44.48 35.61
CA SER A 517 -0.23 44.21 35.84
C SER A 517 -0.82 43.50 34.62
N LEU A 518 -1.42 42.32 34.83
CA LEU A 518 -2.06 41.48 33.79
C LEU A 518 -2.99 42.28 32.84
N TYR A 519 -3.61 43.34 33.36
CA TYR A 519 -4.50 44.26 32.65
C TYR A 519 -3.88 45.06 31.49
N GLN A 520 -2.55 45.23 31.43
CA GLN A 520 -1.90 45.95 30.31
C GLN A 520 -1.56 45.04 29.12
N LEU A 521 -1.64 43.73 29.29
CA LEU A 521 -1.32 42.72 28.25
C LEU A 521 -2.54 42.34 27.40
N THR A 522 -3.72 42.31 28.01
CA THR A 522 -5.00 41.95 27.37
C THR A 522 -5.48 42.91 26.26
N PRO A 523 -5.26 44.24 26.26
CA PRO A 523 -5.73 45.08 25.16
C PRO A 523 -4.92 44.92 23.87
N LYS A 524 -3.71 44.34 23.92
CA LYS A 524 -2.90 44.02 22.73
C LYS A 524 -3.11 42.59 22.22
N CYS A 525 -3.45 41.65 23.10
CA CYS A 525 -3.78 40.27 22.75
C CYS A 525 -5.24 40.01 23.11
N GLU A 526 -6.15 40.08 22.12
CA GLU A 526 -7.56 39.69 22.25
C GLU A 526 -7.67 38.21 22.71
N LEU A 527 -7.67 38.01 24.04
CA LEU A 527 -7.88 36.75 24.73
C LEU A 527 -9.05 36.93 25.70
N SER A 528 -10.00 35.99 25.66
CA SER A 528 -11.01 35.83 26.71
C SER A 528 -10.35 35.28 27.97
N GLU A 529 -10.70 35.83 29.14
CA GLU A 529 -10.07 35.62 30.47
C GLU A 529 -10.11 34.17 31.04
N ILE A 530 -10.39 33.13 30.24
CA ILE A 530 -10.81 31.82 30.76
C ILE A 530 -9.67 30.79 30.89
N ASP A 531 -8.56 30.92 30.16
CA ASP A 531 -7.46 29.93 30.23
C ASP A 531 -6.33 30.39 31.17
N SER A 532 -6.62 30.34 32.48
CA SER A 532 -5.57 30.34 33.50
C SER A 532 -5.29 28.90 33.93
N PRO A 533 -4.05 28.38 33.81
CA PRO A 533 -3.69 27.15 34.48
C PRO A 533 -3.54 27.46 35.98
N VAL A 534 -4.27 26.72 36.80
CA VAL A 534 -4.05 26.66 38.24
C VAL A 534 -2.60 26.22 38.46
N VAL A 535 -1.88 27.04 39.22
CA VAL A 535 -0.48 26.86 39.65
C VAL A 535 -0.26 25.54 40.37
#